data_AF-A0A5K7ZJU5-F1
#
_entry.id   AF-A0A5K7ZJU5-F1
#
_cell.length_a   1.000
_cell.length_b   1.000
_cell.length_c   1.000
_cell.angle_alpha   90.00
_cell.angle_beta   90.00
_cell.angle_gamma   90.00
#
_symmetry.space_group_name_H-M   'P 1'
#
loop_
_entity.id
_entity.type
_entity.pdbx_description
1 polymer ?
#
loop_
_entity_poly.entity_id
_entity_poly.type
_entity_poly.pdbx_seq_one_letter_code
_entity_poly.pdbx_strand_id
1 'polypeptide(L)'
;MHNHPEAGKVYLVGAGPGDPGLITVRGVDCIARADVVVYDYLASPALLAHARPDAELIYVGKKGGDHTLPQEGINALIVEKARNGAVVARLKGGDPFIFGRGGEEAEVLIAAGIAFEVIPGVTAAIGASAYAGIPLTHRDFTSDVAFVTGHEDPTKTTSSVDWKALATGIGTLVFFMGVKNLPLIAANLVENGRPADTPVAVIRWGTTPHQETVTGTLDSIVEMVRKAGIKAPAIIIVGGVVKLRESMQWFEKRPLLGQRIVVTRARQQASNLVQRLTEAGAECVQCPTIKVVPPADGAPLDRAIADLDQYDWVVFTSVNGVAYFFRRLFEKGLDVRALGHLKTACIGPATAAHLRSFGLGSDIIPTSYRAESVVEAFAATPVAGLKILLPRAKEARSVLPVELTRMGATVDEVTAYETLQAQSDTDALIKRLDAGTIDMVTFTSSSTVTNFHRMLPPDRAHQLMAGVSVASIGPITSQTARDLGYTVTIEAENFTIDGLVKAILHARG
;
A
#
# COMPACT_ATOMS: atom_id res chain seq x y z
N MET A 1 10.12 -32.58 33.09
CA MET A 1 9.12 -32.22 32.07
C MET A 1 9.70 -31.08 31.26
N HIS A 2 10.13 -31.32 30.02
CA HIS A 2 10.52 -30.23 29.13
C HIS A 2 9.23 -29.48 28.74
N ASN A 3 9.16 -28.19 29.09
CA ASN A 3 8.10 -27.31 28.64
C ASN A 3 8.26 -27.18 27.11
N HIS A 4 7.49 -27.94 26.35
CA HIS A 4 7.32 -27.63 24.94
C HIS A 4 6.66 -26.25 24.87
N PRO A 5 7.19 -25.30 24.08
CA PRO A 5 6.52 -24.03 23.87
C PRO A 5 5.09 -24.30 23.41
N GLU A 6 4.12 -23.56 23.96
CA GLU A 6 2.73 -23.69 23.56
C GLU A 6 2.63 -23.41 22.06
N ALA A 7 1.96 -24.30 21.32
CA ALA A 7 1.88 -24.17 19.87
C ALA A 7 1.21 -22.83 19.51
N GLY A 8 1.76 -22.18 18.48
CA GLY A 8 1.23 -20.95 17.93
C GLY A 8 -0.11 -21.15 17.21
N LYS A 9 -0.60 -20.08 16.58
CA LYS A 9 -1.91 -20.05 15.90
C LYS A 9 -1.75 -19.66 14.44
N VAL A 10 -2.57 -20.25 13.56
CA VAL A 10 -2.58 -19.93 12.13
C VAL A 10 -3.86 -19.18 11.75
N TYR A 11 -3.71 -18.04 11.07
CA TYR A 11 -4.81 -17.32 10.41
C TYR A 11 -4.78 -17.64 8.91
N LEU A 12 -5.86 -18.22 8.38
CA LEU A 12 -6.06 -18.35 6.93
C LEU A 12 -6.83 -17.12 6.45
N VAL A 13 -6.14 -16.17 5.83
CA VAL A 13 -6.65 -14.81 5.58
C VAL A 13 -6.90 -14.57 4.10
N GLY A 14 -8.13 -14.18 3.75
CA GLY A 14 -8.47 -13.68 2.43
C GLY A 14 -7.91 -12.29 2.19
N ALA A 15 -6.99 -12.17 1.23
CA ALA A 15 -6.32 -10.93 0.85
C ALA A 15 -7.19 -10.03 -0.06
N GLY A 16 -8.32 -10.54 -0.55
CA GLY A 16 -9.12 -9.86 -1.56
C GLY A 16 -8.58 -10.04 -2.98
N PRO A 17 -9.24 -9.45 -3.99
CA PRO A 17 -8.99 -9.74 -5.41
C PRO A 17 -7.81 -8.97 -6.02
N GLY A 18 -7.22 -8.01 -5.30
CA GLY A 18 -6.05 -7.26 -5.74
C GLY A 18 -5.95 -5.87 -5.09
N ASP A 19 -7.04 -5.10 -5.08
CA ASP A 19 -7.13 -3.82 -4.38
C ASP A 19 -6.89 -4.02 -2.87
N PRO A 20 -5.81 -3.45 -2.28
CA PRO A 20 -5.53 -3.61 -0.86
C PRO A 20 -6.62 -3.00 0.03
N GLY A 21 -7.46 -2.10 -0.49
CA GLY A 21 -8.62 -1.56 0.23
C GLY A 21 -9.77 -2.55 0.40
N LEU A 22 -9.75 -3.69 -0.30
CA LEU A 22 -10.76 -4.76 -0.19
C LEU A 22 -10.39 -5.86 0.82
N ILE A 23 -9.25 -5.73 1.51
CA ILE A 23 -8.97 -6.59 2.67
C ILE A 23 -9.96 -6.24 3.81
N THR A 24 -10.35 -7.24 4.60
CA THR A 24 -11.16 -6.99 5.79
C THR A 24 -10.32 -6.34 6.90
N VAL A 25 -10.97 -5.55 7.77
CA VAL A 25 -10.32 -4.99 8.98
C VAL A 25 -9.66 -6.12 9.79
N ARG A 26 -10.36 -7.24 9.97
CA ARG A 26 -9.83 -8.43 10.63
C ARG A 26 -8.61 -9.02 9.93
N GLY A 27 -8.56 -8.98 8.60
CA GLY A 27 -7.39 -9.42 7.83
C GLY A 27 -6.16 -8.57 8.13
N VAL A 28 -6.32 -7.24 8.16
CA VAL A 28 -5.25 -6.30 8.55
C VAL A 28 -4.76 -6.58 9.98
N ASP A 29 -5.69 -6.75 10.93
CA ASP A 29 -5.35 -7.06 12.33
C ASP A 29 -4.54 -8.36 12.45
N CYS A 30 -4.87 -9.37 11.65
CA CYS A 30 -4.15 -10.64 11.65
C CYS A 30 -2.74 -10.50 11.08
N ILE A 31 -2.55 -9.71 10.01
CA ILE A 31 -1.22 -9.41 9.46
C ILE A 31 -0.37 -8.66 10.48
N ALA A 32 -0.94 -7.65 11.15
CA ALA A 32 -0.23 -6.82 12.12
C ALA A 32 0.23 -7.61 13.37
N ARG A 33 -0.48 -8.69 13.72
CA ARG A 33 -0.18 -9.55 14.86
C ARG A 33 0.72 -10.74 14.54
N ALA A 34 0.94 -11.05 13.27
CA ALA A 34 1.65 -12.26 12.86
C ALA A 34 3.16 -12.11 13.06
N ASP A 35 3.79 -13.15 13.59
CA ASP A 35 5.24 -13.30 13.62
C ASP A 35 5.77 -13.75 12.26
N VAL A 36 4.94 -14.49 11.50
CA VAL A 36 5.27 -14.98 10.15
C VAL A 36 4.09 -14.71 9.21
N VAL A 37 4.35 -14.06 8.07
CA VAL A 37 3.37 -13.85 7.00
C VAL A 37 3.74 -14.68 5.78
N VAL A 38 2.92 -15.68 5.46
CA VAL A 38 3.08 -16.56 4.30
C VAL A 38 2.10 -16.13 3.20
N TYR A 39 2.60 -15.55 2.10
CA TYR A 39 1.75 -14.95 1.07
C TYR A 39 2.00 -15.53 -0.33
N ASP A 40 0.95 -15.61 -1.14
CA ASP A 40 1.02 -16.13 -2.51
C ASP A 40 1.13 -15.02 -3.58
N TYR A 41 1.09 -15.42 -4.86
CA TYR A 41 1.22 -14.52 -6.00
C TYR A 41 0.04 -13.54 -6.16
N LEU A 42 -1.16 -13.92 -5.71
CA LEU A 42 -2.37 -13.14 -5.89
C LEU A 42 -2.66 -12.21 -4.71
N ALA A 43 -2.00 -12.41 -3.57
CA ALA A 43 -2.00 -11.46 -2.46
C ALA A 43 -1.16 -10.22 -2.82
N SER A 44 -1.79 -9.04 -2.78
CA SER A 44 -1.11 -7.77 -3.07
C SER A 44 0.05 -7.52 -2.10
N PRO A 45 1.29 -7.29 -2.60
CA PRO A 45 2.44 -6.98 -1.74
C PRO A 45 2.24 -5.73 -0.88
N ALA A 46 1.34 -4.82 -1.28
CA ALA A 46 1.01 -3.64 -0.49
C ALA A 46 0.45 -3.99 0.89
N LEU A 47 -0.20 -5.16 1.04
CA LEU A 47 -0.73 -5.64 2.32
C LEU A 47 0.36 -5.99 3.33
N LEU A 48 1.58 -6.33 2.86
CA LEU A 48 2.72 -6.63 3.72
C LEU A 48 3.19 -5.41 4.51
N ALA A 49 2.81 -4.20 4.08
CA ALA A 49 3.07 -2.97 4.83
C ALA A 49 2.38 -2.94 6.20
N HIS A 50 1.35 -3.76 6.42
CA HIS A 50 0.68 -3.90 7.71
C HIS A 50 1.40 -4.86 8.66
N ALA A 51 2.37 -5.64 8.17
CA ALA A 51 3.11 -6.57 9.01
C ALA A 51 3.99 -5.81 10.01
N ARG A 52 4.20 -6.41 11.18
CA ARG A 52 5.14 -5.90 12.17
C ARG A 52 6.58 -5.86 11.58
N PRO A 53 7.43 -4.91 11.99
CA PRO A 53 8.76 -4.73 11.38
C PRO A 53 9.70 -5.94 11.50
N ASP A 54 9.48 -6.79 12.49
CA ASP A 54 10.24 -8.01 12.81
C ASP A 54 9.54 -9.29 12.32
N ALA A 55 8.43 -9.20 11.58
CA ALA A 55 7.78 -10.36 10.99
C ALA A 55 8.64 -10.98 9.89
N GLU A 56 8.69 -12.31 9.87
CA GLU A 56 9.25 -13.06 8.76
C GLU A 56 8.24 -13.08 7.60
N LEU A 57 8.64 -12.60 6.42
CA LEU A 57 7.79 -12.57 5.23
C LEU A 57 8.22 -13.68 4.25
N ILE A 58 7.34 -14.65 4.00
CA ILE A 58 7.64 -15.83 3.17
C ILE A 58 6.72 -15.85 1.94
N TYR A 59 7.33 -15.69 0.76
CA TYR A 59 6.63 -15.80 -0.51
C TYR A 59 6.53 -17.26 -0.96
N VAL A 60 5.31 -17.73 -1.27
CA VAL A 60 5.04 -19.11 -1.73
C VAL A 60 4.34 -19.18 -3.09
N GLY A 61 4.24 -18.06 -3.80
CA GLY A 61 3.51 -17.97 -5.07
C GLY A 61 4.26 -18.56 -6.28
N LYS A 62 3.50 -19.07 -7.26
CA LYS A 62 4.02 -19.52 -8.56
C LYS A 62 4.24 -18.35 -9.51
N LYS A 63 5.47 -17.89 -9.68
CA LYS A 63 5.85 -17.07 -10.84
C LYS A 63 6.37 -18.03 -11.90
N GLY A 64 5.75 -18.04 -13.09
CA GLY A 64 6.02 -19.05 -14.12
C GLY A 64 7.52 -19.27 -14.36
N GLY A 65 8.02 -20.43 -13.93
CA GLY A 65 9.40 -20.88 -14.19
C GLY A 65 10.28 -21.15 -12.96
N ASP A 66 10.06 -20.50 -11.81
CA ASP A 66 10.96 -20.63 -10.65
C ASP A 66 10.51 -21.66 -9.61
N HIS A 67 11.48 -22.25 -8.89
CA HIS A 67 11.30 -23.26 -7.85
C HIS A 67 10.19 -22.88 -6.86
N THR A 68 9.05 -23.55 -6.99
CA THR A 68 7.84 -23.30 -6.21
C THR A 68 7.66 -24.37 -5.16
N LEU A 69 7.27 -23.96 -3.95
CA LEU A 69 6.82 -24.90 -2.93
C LEU A 69 5.52 -25.57 -3.43
N PRO A 70 5.48 -26.90 -3.55
CA PRO A 70 4.23 -27.64 -3.75
C PRO A 70 3.28 -27.35 -2.59
N GLN A 71 1.98 -27.61 -2.77
CA GLN A 71 0.99 -27.36 -1.71
C GLN A 71 1.35 -28.10 -0.42
N GLU A 72 1.81 -29.33 -0.51
CA GLU A 72 2.28 -30.10 0.65
C GLU A 72 3.42 -29.39 1.40
N GLY A 73 4.33 -28.73 0.66
CA GLY A 73 5.38 -27.92 1.25
C GLY A 73 4.86 -26.66 1.94
N ILE A 74 3.84 -26.00 1.37
CA ILE A 74 3.17 -24.85 2.01
C ILE A 74 2.48 -25.31 3.30
N ASN A 75 1.78 -26.44 3.25
CA ASN A 75 1.08 -27.03 4.39
C ASN A 75 2.06 -27.41 5.51
N ALA A 76 3.18 -28.03 5.16
CA ALA A 76 4.24 -28.37 6.11
C ALA A 76 4.85 -27.10 6.75
N LEU A 77 5.11 -26.06 5.94
CA LEU A 77 5.67 -24.79 6.41
C LEU A 77 4.77 -24.12 7.45
N ILE A 78 3.46 -23.98 7.18
CA ILE A 78 2.56 -23.31 8.13
C ILE A 78 2.42 -24.09 9.45
N VAL A 79 2.44 -25.43 9.39
CA VAL A 79 2.45 -26.29 10.58
C VAL A 79 3.75 -26.15 11.35
N GLU A 80 4.89 -26.17 10.66
CA GLU A 80 6.22 -26.04 11.27
C GLU A 80 6.35 -24.72 12.04
N LYS A 81 6.04 -23.60 11.39
CA LYS A 81 6.11 -22.27 12.03
C LYS A 81 5.19 -22.19 13.25
N ALA A 82 3.97 -22.71 13.15
CA ALA A 82 3.05 -22.73 14.28
C ALA A 82 3.52 -23.65 15.42
N ARG A 83 4.08 -24.84 15.13
CA ARG A 83 4.66 -25.73 16.15
C ARG A 83 5.82 -25.09 16.91
N ASN A 84 6.54 -24.17 16.27
CA ASN A 84 7.59 -23.39 16.88
C ASN A 84 7.07 -22.18 17.69
N GLY A 85 5.75 -22.10 17.94
CA GLY A 85 5.11 -21.07 18.75
C GLY A 85 4.72 -19.80 17.98
N ALA A 86 4.97 -19.72 16.67
CA ALA A 86 4.71 -18.51 15.89
C ALA A 86 3.22 -18.31 15.61
N VAL A 87 2.78 -17.05 15.65
CA VAL A 87 1.52 -16.62 15.05
C VAL A 87 1.73 -16.46 13.54
N VAL A 88 1.05 -17.28 12.75
CA VAL A 88 1.22 -17.32 11.29
C VAL A 88 0.01 -16.69 10.60
N ALA A 89 0.22 -15.73 9.70
CA ALA A 89 -0.80 -15.26 8.77
C ALA A 89 -0.55 -15.83 7.37
N ARG A 90 -1.41 -16.76 6.93
CA ARG A 90 -1.41 -17.29 5.57
C ARG A 90 -2.33 -16.42 4.69
N LEU A 91 -1.73 -15.51 3.93
CA LEU A 91 -2.44 -14.62 3.00
C LEU A 91 -2.72 -15.33 1.67
N LYS A 92 -3.99 -15.41 1.31
CA LYS A 92 -4.49 -16.09 0.12
C LYS A 92 -5.25 -15.11 -0.75
N GLY A 93 -4.97 -15.08 -2.06
CA GLY A 93 -5.73 -14.24 -2.99
C GLY A 93 -7.24 -14.52 -2.96
N GLY A 94 -8.06 -13.48 -2.97
CA GLY A 94 -9.51 -13.58 -2.87
C GLY A 94 -9.98 -14.02 -1.49
N ASP A 95 -10.70 -15.15 -1.45
CA ASP A 95 -11.24 -15.76 -0.24
C ASP A 95 -10.58 -17.14 0.00
N PRO A 96 -10.24 -17.52 1.25
CA PRO A 96 -9.59 -18.80 1.51
C PRO A 96 -10.37 -20.04 1.04
N PHE A 97 -11.70 -19.98 1.07
CA PHE A 97 -12.59 -21.13 0.85
C PHE A 97 -13.25 -21.14 -0.53
N ILE A 98 -13.14 -20.08 -1.32
CA ILE A 98 -13.59 -20.07 -2.73
C ILE A 98 -12.43 -20.40 -3.66
N PHE A 99 -12.30 -21.67 -4.04
CA PHE A 99 -11.23 -22.21 -4.90
C PHE A 99 -9.79 -21.89 -4.45
N GLY A 100 -9.61 -21.49 -3.19
CA GLY A 100 -8.32 -21.11 -2.62
C GLY A 100 -7.58 -22.25 -1.92
N ARG A 101 -8.17 -23.44 -1.81
CA ARG A 101 -7.62 -24.60 -1.06
C ARG A 101 -7.47 -24.38 0.45
N GLY A 102 -8.14 -23.39 1.02
CA GLY A 102 -8.09 -23.13 2.47
C GLY A 102 -8.66 -24.29 3.29
N GLY A 103 -9.60 -25.06 2.76
CA GLY A 103 -10.13 -26.26 3.42
C GLY A 103 -9.05 -27.34 3.61
N GLU A 104 -8.27 -27.63 2.56
CA GLU A 104 -7.14 -28.58 2.63
C GLU A 104 -6.07 -28.12 3.63
N GLU A 105 -5.76 -26.81 3.64
CA GLU A 105 -4.82 -26.23 4.62
C GLU A 105 -5.37 -26.37 6.06
N ALA A 106 -6.67 -26.15 6.27
CA ALA A 106 -7.33 -26.31 7.57
C ALA A 106 -7.32 -27.77 8.07
N GLU A 107 -7.58 -28.74 7.19
CA GLU A 107 -7.51 -30.17 7.53
C GLU A 107 -6.14 -30.59 8.04
N VAL A 108 -5.07 -30.08 7.40
CA VAL A 108 -3.70 -30.34 7.84
C VAL A 108 -3.41 -29.71 9.22
N LEU A 109 -3.92 -28.50 9.47
CA LEU A 109 -3.77 -27.84 10.78
C LEU A 109 -4.50 -28.61 11.89
N ILE A 110 -5.71 -29.11 11.60
CA ILE A 110 -6.49 -29.97 12.51
C ILE A 110 -5.71 -31.25 12.83
N ALA A 111 -5.22 -31.94 11.80
CA ALA A 111 -4.45 -33.16 11.97
C ALA A 111 -3.14 -32.94 12.76
N ALA A 112 -2.56 -31.75 12.68
CA ALA A 112 -1.36 -31.36 13.41
C ALA A 112 -1.64 -30.85 14.84
N GLY A 113 -2.90 -30.71 15.25
CA GLY A 113 -3.28 -30.15 16.56
C GLY A 113 -3.03 -28.65 16.70
N ILE A 114 -2.97 -27.91 15.58
CA ILE A 114 -2.69 -26.48 15.56
C ILE A 114 -4.00 -25.69 15.52
N ALA A 115 -4.14 -24.73 16.45
CA ALA A 115 -5.27 -23.82 16.46
C ALA A 115 -5.25 -22.91 15.22
N PHE A 116 -6.41 -22.73 14.59
CA PHE A 116 -6.53 -21.86 13.43
C PHE A 116 -7.83 -21.05 13.42
N GLU A 117 -7.84 -19.99 12.63
CA GLU A 117 -9.01 -19.15 12.37
C GLU A 117 -9.04 -18.76 10.90
N VAL A 118 -10.23 -18.78 10.30
CA VAL A 118 -10.43 -18.42 8.89
C VAL A 118 -11.00 -17.02 8.84
N ILE A 119 -10.30 -16.13 8.14
CA ILE A 119 -10.75 -14.75 7.92
C ILE A 119 -11.22 -14.65 6.46
N PRO A 120 -12.54 -14.50 6.23
CA PRO A 120 -13.08 -14.36 4.87
C PRO A 120 -12.51 -13.16 4.14
N GLY A 121 -12.47 -13.25 2.82
CA GLY A 121 -12.04 -12.17 1.93
C GLY A 121 -13.05 -11.87 0.85
N VAL A 122 -12.92 -10.71 0.21
CA VAL A 122 -13.68 -10.41 -1.00
C VAL A 122 -13.19 -11.33 -2.12
N THR A 123 -14.02 -12.28 -2.55
CA THR A 123 -13.67 -13.18 -3.66
C THR A 123 -13.59 -12.43 -4.99
N ALA A 124 -12.72 -12.89 -5.90
CA ALA A 124 -12.54 -12.32 -7.23
C ALA A 124 -13.85 -12.30 -8.05
N ALA A 125 -14.74 -13.27 -7.86
CA ALA A 125 -16.05 -13.24 -8.52
C ALA A 125 -16.83 -11.97 -8.19
N ILE A 126 -16.91 -11.59 -6.91
CA ILE A 126 -17.68 -10.42 -6.47
C ILE A 126 -16.91 -9.13 -6.78
N GLY A 127 -15.63 -9.08 -6.40
CA GLY A 127 -14.81 -7.88 -6.55
C GLY A 127 -14.61 -7.48 -8.01
N ALA A 128 -14.14 -8.41 -8.86
CA ALA A 128 -13.90 -8.12 -10.28
C ALA A 128 -15.20 -7.73 -10.99
N SER A 129 -16.30 -8.42 -10.70
CA SER A 129 -17.62 -8.13 -11.28
C SER A 129 -18.09 -6.72 -10.91
N ALA A 130 -18.05 -6.37 -9.62
CA ALA A 130 -18.47 -5.05 -9.15
C ALA A 130 -17.62 -3.91 -9.74
N TYR A 131 -16.31 -4.11 -9.84
CA TYR A 131 -15.39 -3.12 -10.42
C TYR A 131 -15.49 -3.07 -11.97
N ALA A 132 -15.92 -4.15 -12.62
CA ALA A 132 -16.26 -4.13 -14.05
C ALA A 132 -17.66 -3.52 -14.32
N GLY A 133 -18.42 -3.13 -13.29
CA GLY A 133 -19.79 -2.62 -13.46
C GLY A 133 -20.82 -3.70 -13.80
N ILE A 134 -20.58 -4.95 -13.38
CA ILE A 134 -21.46 -6.08 -13.62
C ILE A 134 -21.94 -6.57 -12.25
N PRO A 135 -23.21 -6.38 -11.86
CA PRO A 135 -23.72 -7.05 -10.66
C PRO A 135 -23.98 -8.53 -10.98
N LEU A 136 -23.71 -9.43 -10.04
CA LEU A 136 -23.92 -10.87 -10.28
C LEU A 136 -25.41 -11.26 -10.27
N THR A 137 -26.22 -10.49 -9.55
CA THR A 137 -27.68 -10.62 -9.48
C THR A 137 -28.33 -9.30 -9.86
N HIS A 138 -29.45 -9.37 -10.57
CA HIS A 138 -30.28 -8.21 -10.86
C HIS A 138 -31.69 -8.70 -11.15
N ARG A 139 -32.71 -8.01 -10.61
CA ARG A 139 -34.11 -8.48 -10.63
C ARG A 139 -34.62 -8.82 -12.03
N ASP A 140 -34.20 -8.03 -13.03
CA ASP A 140 -34.61 -8.22 -14.42
C ASP A 140 -33.83 -9.32 -15.17
N PHE A 141 -32.79 -9.89 -14.56
CA PHE A 141 -31.88 -10.82 -15.23
C PHE A 141 -31.76 -12.19 -14.53
N THR A 142 -31.57 -12.23 -13.22
CA THR A 142 -31.41 -13.48 -12.48
C THR A 142 -31.63 -13.32 -10.97
N SER A 143 -32.14 -14.37 -10.34
CA SER A 143 -32.13 -14.63 -8.89
C SER A 143 -30.98 -15.53 -8.45
N ASP A 144 -30.30 -16.19 -9.38
CA ASP A 144 -29.38 -17.30 -9.11
C ASP A 144 -28.00 -17.05 -9.72
N VAL A 145 -26.97 -17.45 -8.98
CA VAL A 145 -25.55 -17.32 -9.37
C VAL A 145 -24.83 -18.62 -9.03
N ALA A 146 -24.00 -19.12 -9.95
CA ALA A 146 -23.11 -20.24 -9.70
C ALA A 146 -21.64 -19.85 -9.89
N PHE A 147 -20.80 -20.23 -8.94
CA PHE A 147 -19.35 -20.12 -9.03
C PHE A 147 -18.77 -21.47 -9.42
N VAL A 148 -18.02 -21.50 -10.52
CA VAL A 148 -17.54 -22.73 -11.14
C VAL A 148 -16.04 -22.61 -11.40
N THR A 149 -15.30 -23.70 -11.23
CA THR A 149 -13.92 -23.76 -11.73
C THR A 149 -13.94 -24.17 -13.20
N GLY A 150 -13.30 -23.36 -14.06
CA GLY A 150 -13.05 -23.72 -15.44
C GLY A 150 -11.83 -24.64 -15.60
N HIS A 151 -11.11 -24.94 -14.52
CA HIS A 151 -9.99 -25.88 -14.50
C HIS A 151 -10.41 -27.15 -13.76
N GLU A 152 -10.48 -28.25 -14.50
CA GLU A 152 -10.64 -29.60 -13.96
C GLU A 152 -9.30 -30.34 -14.03
N ASP A 153 -9.14 -31.35 -13.18
CA ASP A 153 -7.98 -32.24 -13.23
C ASP A 153 -7.90 -32.91 -14.61
N PRO A 154 -6.84 -32.66 -15.40
CA PRO A 154 -6.72 -33.18 -16.76
C PRO A 154 -6.57 -34.71 -16.82
N THR A 155 -6.36 -35.38 -15.68
CA THR A 155 -6.31 -36.85 -15.60
C THR A 155 -7.69 -37.49 -15.48
N LYS A 156 -8.76 -36.71 -15.22
CA LYS A 156 -10.12 -37.22 -15.18
C LYS A 156 -10.66 -37.48 -16.60
N THR A 157 -11.23 -38.67 -16.79
CA THR A 157 -11.86 -39.08 -18.05
C THR A 157 -13.27 -38.51 -18.24
N THR A 158 -13.92 -38.08 -17.16
CA THR A 158 -15.26 -37.46 -17.16
C THR A 158 -15.22 -36.13 -16.42
N SER A 159 -15.83 -35.10 -17.01
CA SER A 159 -16.04 -33.81 -16.35
C SER A 159 -16.90 -34.00 -15.10
N SER A 160 -16.47 -33.39 -13.99
CA SER A 160 -17.24 -33.25 -12.77
C SER A 160 -18.27 -32.12 -12.83
N VAL A 161 -18.27 -31.34 -13.90
CA VAL A 161 -19.21 -30.24 -14.13
C VAL A 161 -20.45 -30.77 -14.84
N ASP A 162 -21.62 -30.57 -14.22
CA ASP A 162 -22.92 -30.82 -14.87
C ASP A 162 -23.25 -29.66 -15.82
N TRP A 163 -22.72 -29.75 -17.04
CA TRP A 163 -22.90 -28.72 -18.07
C TRP A 163 -24.36 -28.47 -18.42
N LYS A 164 -25.20 -29.52 -18.38
CA LYS A 164 -26.62 -29.40 -18.68
C LYS A 164 -27.34 -28.57 -17.61
N ALA A 165 -27.11 -28.87 -16.34
CA ALA A 165 -27.68 -28.10 -15.24
C ALA A 165 -27.21 -26.63 -15.26
N LEU A 166 -25.92 -26.39 -15.55
CA LEU A 166 -25.38 -25.03 -15.60
C LEU A 166 -25.89 -24.21 -16.80
N ALA A 167 -26.03 -24.84 -17.98
CA ALA A 167 -26.42 -24.13 -19.20
C ALA A 167 -27.84 -23.54 -19.12
N THR A 168 -28.78 -24.30 -18.55
CA THR A 168 -30.21 -23.93 -18.54
C THR A 168 -30.75 -23.56 -17.16
N GLY A 169 -30.13 -24.02 -16.08
CA GLY A 169 -30.67 -23.89 -14.72
C GLY A 169 -30.26 -22.64 -13.96
N ILE A 170 -29.18 -21.95 -14.37
CA ILE A 170 -28.61 -20.81 -13.64
C ILE A 170 -28.53 -19.58 -14.54
N GLY A 171 -29.00 -18.43 -14.04
CA GLY A 171 -29.01 -17.19 -14.82
C GLY A 171 -27.62 -16.55 -14.99
N THR A 172 -26.82 -16.44 -13.92
CA THR A 172 -25.44 -15.92 -13.99
C THR A 172 -24.42 -16.99 -13.60
N LEU A 173 -23.51 -17.30 -14.52
CA LEU A 173 -22.38 -18.21 -14.27
C LEU A 173 -21.10 -17.39 -14.13
N VAL A 174 -20.28 -17.72 -13.13
CA VAL A 174 -18.96 -17.12 -12.93
C VAL A 174 -17.90 -18.21 -12.91
N PHE A 175 -17.01 -18.20 -13.90
CA PHE A 175 -15.92 -19.17 -14.00
C PHE A 175 -14.60 -18.58 -13.50
N PHE A 176 -13.98 -19.28 -12.56
CA PHE A 176 -12.61 -19.10 -12.10
C PHE A 176 -11.66 -19.93 -12.95
N MET A 177 -10.40 -19.51 -13.10
CA MET A 177 -9.35 -20.30 -13.76
C MET A 177 -9.72 -20.80 -15.17
N GLY A 178 -10.66 -20.13 -15.85
CA GLY A 178 -11.25 -20.62 -17.09
C GLY A 178 -10.61 -20.12 -18.37
N VAL A 179 -9.69 -19.14 -18.33
CA VAL A 179 -9.18 -18.45 -19.54
C VAL A 179 -8.64 -19.43 -20.60
N LYS A 180 -7.83 -20.41 -20.20
CA LYS A 180 -7.29 -21.42 -21.14
C LYS A 180 -8.39 -22.32 -21.71
N ASN A 181 -9.42 -22.58 -20.92
CA ASN A 181 -10.53 -23.48 -21.25
C ASN A 181 -11.77 -22.73 -21.76
N LEU A 182 -11.69 -21.42 -21.99
CA LEU A 182 -12.80 -20.60 -22.44
C LEU A 182 -13.48 -21.15 -23.73
N PRO A 183 -12.74 -21.65 -24.74
CA PRO A 183 -13.38 -22.28 -25.91
C PRO A 183 -14.26 -23.47 -25.54
N LEU A 184 -13.77 -24.34 -24.65
CA LEU A 184 -14.51 -25.52 -24.19
C LEU A 184 -15.72 -25.12 -23.33
N ILE A 185 -15.56 -24.16 -22.42
CA ILE A 185 -16.65 -23.64 -21.60
C ILE A 185 -17.77 -23.08 -22.48
N ALA A 186 -17.42 -22.27 -23.49
CA ALA A 186 -18.40 -21.68 -24.40
C ALA A 186 -19.14 -22.75 -25.22
N ALA A 187 -18.39 -23.69 -25.82
CA ALA A 187 -18.96 -24.79 -26.59
C ALA A 187 -19.92 -25.65 -25.74
N ASN A 188 -19.48 -26.11 -24.56
CA ASN A 188 -20.31 -26.93 -23.68
C ASN A 188 -21.61 -26.22 -23.26
N LEU A 189 -21.56 -24.92 -22.94
CA LEU A 189 -22.76 -24.18 -22.58
C LEU A 189 -23.76 -24.11 -23.75
N VAL A 190 -23.28 -23.86 -24.97
CA VAL A 190 -24.13 -23.78 -26.17
C VAL A 190 -24.70 -25.15 -26.53
N GLU A 191 -23.87 -26.19 -26.57
CA GLU A 191 -24.28 -27.57 -26.86
C GLU A 191 -25.34 -28.09 -25.88
N ASN A 192 -25.30 -27.62 -24.63
CA ASN A 192 -26.26 -27.98 -23.60
C ASN A 192 -27.47 -27.03 -23.49
N GLY A 193 -27.65 -26.14 -24.48
CA GLY A 193 -28.89 -25.38 -24.66
C GLY A 193 -28.86 -23.93 -24.20
N ARG A 194 -27.70 -23.37 -23.83
CA ARG A 194 -27.59 -21.93 -23.58
C ARG A 194 -27.50 -21.17 -24.91
N PRO A 195 -28.28 -20.09 -25.13
CA PRO A 195 -28.25 -19.35 -26.40
C PRO A 195 -26.85 -18.80 -26.72
N ALA A 196 -26.39 -18.95 -27.97
CA ALA A 196 -25.05 -18.53 -28.40
C ALA A 196 -24.83 -17.00 -28.32
N ASP A 197 -25.92 -16.23 -28.37
CA ASP A 197 -25.92 -14.77 -28.19
C ASP A 197 -25.92 -14.33 -26.71
N THR A 198 -25.86 -15.29 -25.76
CA THR A 198 -25.78 -14.98 -24.33
C THR A 198 -24.55 -14.10 -24.05
N PRO A 199 -24.71 -12.93 -23.39
CA PRO A 199 -23.59 -12.05 -23.09
C PRO A 199 -22.54 -12.68 -22.17
N VAL A 200 -21.28 -12.36 -22.45
CA VAL A 200 -20.11 -12.81 -21.68
C VAL A 200 -19.17 -11.63 -21.43
N ALA A 201 -18.61 -11.56 -20.22
CA ALA A 201 -17.49 -10.69 -19.88
C ALA A 201 -16.30 -11.52 -19.39
N VAL A 202 -15.09 -11.14 -19.78
CA VAL A 202 -13.83 -11.66 -19.23
C VAL A 202 -13.06 -10.49 -18.62
N ILE A 203 -12.85 -10.55 -17.31
CA ILE A 203 -12.28 -9.48 -16.50
C ILE A 203 -10.94 -9.94 -15.96
N ARG A 204 -9.86 -9.38 -16.50
CA ARG A 204 -8.48 -9.65 -16.08
C ARG A 204 -8.07 -8.68 -15.00
N TRP A 205 -7.31 -9.15 -14.01
CA TRP A 205 -6.75 -8.31 -12.95
C TRP A 205 -7.79 -7.39 -12.27
N GLY A 206 -8.98 -7.94 -12.03
CA GLY A 206 -10.11 -7.20 -11.46
C GLY A 206 -9.73 -6.44 -10.20
N THR A 207 -10.27 -5.24 -10.03
CA THR A 207 -10.02 -4.28 -8.93
C THR A 207 -8.65 -3.59 -8.94
N THR A 208 -7.70 -4.03 -9.77
CA THR A 208 -6.38 -3.40 -9.83
C THR A 208 -6.32 -2.30 -10.89
N PRO A 209 -5.32 -1.41 -10.85
CA PRO A 209 -5.03 -0.49 -11.95
C PRO A 209 -4.77 -1.16 -13.31
N HIS A 210 -4.53 -2.48 -13.35
CA HIS A 210 -4.33 -3.26 -14.58
C HIS A 210 -5.58 -3.99 -15.04
N GLN A 211 -6.76 -3.62 -14.51
CA GLN A 211 -7.99 -4.25 -14.91
C GLN A 211 -8.24 -4.05 -16.41
N GLU A 212 -8.52 -5.16 -17.11
CA GLU A 212 -8.93 -5.16 -18.51
C GLU A 212 -10.21 -6.00 -18.63
N THR A 213 -11.26 -5.43 -19.22
CA THR A 213 -12.52 -6.14 -19.44
C THR A 213 -12.82 -6.27 -20.93
N VAL A 214 -13.07 -7.51 -21.37
CA VAL A 214 -13.55 -7.82 -22.73
C VAL A 214 -14.97 -8.35 -22.63
N THR A 215 -15.89 -7.79 -23.42
CA THR A 215 -17.28 -8.25 -23.50
C THR A 215 -17.62 -8.75 -24.90
N GLY A 216 -18.45 -9.79 -24.97
CA GLY A 216 -18.95 -10.37 -26.20
C GLY A 216 -20.16 -11.26 -25.91
N THR A 217 -20.36 -12.26 -26.76
CA THR A 217 -21.35 -13.33 -26.58
C THR A 217 -20.64 -14.68 -26.47
N LEU A 218 -21.34 -15.76 -26.09
CA LEU A 218 -20.75 -17.10 -26.10
C LEU A 218 -20.12 -17.45 -27.46
N ASP A 219 -20.73 -17.01 -28.55
CA ASP A 219 -20.25 -17.26 -29.92
C ASP A 219 -19.00 -16.45 -30.31
N SER A 220 -18.77 -15.29 -29.68
CA SER A 220 -17.74 -14.34 -30.11
C SER A 220 -16.61 -14.13 -29.10
N ILE A 221 -16.83 -14.45 -27.82
CA ILE A 221 -15.93 -14.07 -26.72
C ILE A 221 -14.54 -14.69 -26.85
N VAL A 222 -14.44 -15.89 -27.41
CA VAL A 222 -13.15 -16.60 -27.58
C VAL A 222 -12.21 -15.80 -28.48
N GLU A 223 -12.70 -15.35 -29.64
CA GLU A 223 -11.90 -14.55 -30.56
C GLU A 223 -11.61 -13.16 -30.01
N MET A 224 -12.56 -12.55 -29.31
CA MET A 224 -12.36 -11.24 -28.68
C MET A 224 -11.27 -11.28 -27.60
N VAL A 225 -11.29 -12.30 -26.73
CA VAL A 225 -10.27 -12.55 -25.70
C VAL A 225 -8.91 -12.82 -26.32
N ARG A 226 -8.85 -13.61 -27.40
CA ARG A 226 -7.60 -13.87 -28.14
C ARG A 226 -7.03 -12.59 -28.75
N LYS A 227 -7.87 -11.80 -29.43
CA LYS A 227 -7.48 -10.53 -30.06
C LYS A 227 -6.99 -9.51 -29.04
N ALA A 228 -7.64 -9.43 -27.88
CA ALA A 228 -7.23 -8.56 -26.78
C ALA A 228 -5.99 -9.08 -26.01
N GLY A 229 -5.58 -10.34 -26.23
CA GLY A 229 -4.41 -10.92 -25.55
C GLY A 229 -4.61 -11.15 -24.05
N ILE A 230 -5.86 -11.31 -23.59
CA ILE A 230 -6.18 -11.51 -22.17
C ILE A 230 -5.59 -12.84 -21.69
N LYS A 231 -4.86 -12.79 -20.58
CA LYS A 231 -4.23 -13.94 -19.91
C LYS A 231 -4.74 -14.06 -18.48
N ALA A 232 -4.54 -15.22 -17.86
CA ALA A 232 -4.77 -15.41 -16.44
C ALA A 232 -3.93 -14.41 -15.59
N PRO A 233 -4.40 -14.04 -14.39
CA PRO A 233 -5.69 -14.37 -13.78
C PRO A 233 -6.86 -13.53 -14.35
N ALA A 234 -7.99 -14.18 -14.64
CA ALA A 234 -9.22 -13.50 -15.05
C ALA A 234 -10.48 -14.28 -14.60
N ILE A 235 -11.58 -13.55 -14.45
CA ILE A 235 -12.92 -14.07 -14.16
C ILE A 235 -13.78 -13.98 -15.42
N ILE A 236 -14.51 -15.04 -15.73
CA ILE A 236 -15.46 -15.08 -16.86
C ILE A 236 -16.87 -15.04 -16.27
N ILE A 237 -17.71 -14.12 -16.75
CA ILE A 237 -19.11 -13.99 -16.33
C ILE A 237 -19.99 -14.24 -17.55
N VAL A 238 -20.93 -15.17 -17.46
CA VAL A 238 -21.88 -15.51 -18.53
C VAL A 238 -23.31 -15.26 -18.02
N GLY A 239 -24.03 -14.36 -18.67
CA GLY A 239 -25.43 -14.09 -18.33
C GLY A 239 -25.88 -12.68 -18.70
N GLY A 240 -27.19 -12.44 -18.63
CA GLY A 240 -27.81 -11.16 -19.01
C GLY A 240 -27.27 -9.94 -18.25
N VAL A 241 -26.80 -10.13 -17.01
CA VAL A 241 -26.23 -9.06 -16.17
C VAL A 241 -25.04 -8.34 -16.79
N VAL A 242 -24.31 -8.98 -17.72
CA VAL A 242 -23.18 -8.35 -18.43
C VAL A 242 -23.62 -7.11 -19.21
N LYS A 243 -24.88 -7.06 -19.67
CA LYS A 243 -25.43 -5.89 -20.38
C LYS A 243 -25.42 -4.61 -19.53
N LEU A 244 -25.49 -4.74 -18.20
CA LEU A 244 -25.48 -3.59 -17.27
C LEU A 244 -24.13 -2.86 -17.24
N ARG A 245 -23.06 -3.50 -17.71
CA ARG A 245 -21.74 -2.88 -17.79
C ARG A 245 -21.76 -1.57 -18.55
N GLU A 246 -22.55 -1.48 -19.63
CA GLU A 246 -22.60 -0.28 -20.49
C GLU A 246 -22.86 1.00 -19.68
N SER A 247 -23.81 0.93 -18.74
CA SER A 247 -24.19 2.05 -17.86
C SER A 247 -23.42 2.10 -16.54
N MET A 248 -22.88 0.97 -16.07
CA MET A 248 -22.31 0.84 -14.71
C MET A 248 -20.77 0.72 -14.65
N GLN A 249 -20.05 0.77 -15.77
CA GLN A 249 -18.58 0.72 -15.83
C GLN A 249 -17.89 1.96 -15.20
N TRP A 250 -17.94 2.09 -13.87
CA TRP A 250 -17.43 3.26 -13.15
C TRP A 250 -15.92 3.24 -12.94
N PHE A 251 -15.32 2.05 -12.75
CA PHE A 251 -13.90 1.92 -12.39
C PHE A 251 -12.98 2.17 -13.59
N GLU A 252 -13.31 1.60 -14.75
CA GLU A 252 -12.49 1.74 -15.96
C GLU A 252 -12.62 3.14 -16.61
N LYS A 253 -13.48 4.00 -16.07
CA LYS A 253 -13.58 5.44 -16.42
C LYS A 253 -12.65 6.33 -15.60
N ARG A 254 -11.90 5.76 -14.64
CA ARG A 254 -10.98 6.53 -13.81
C ARG A 254 -9.83 7.09 -14.65
N PRO A 255 -9.47 8.38 -14.49
CA PRO A 255 -8.59 9.10 -15.42
C PRO A 255 -7.12 8.62 -15.41
N LEU A 256 -6.68 7.96 -14.34
CA LEU A 256 -5.31 7.45 -14.20
C LEU A 256 -5.25 5.92 -14.22
N LEU A 257 -6.31 5.23 -14.66
CA LEU A 257 -6.29 3.77 -14.76
C LEU A 257 -5.10 3.31 -15.62
N GLY A 258 -4.37 2.29 -15.15
CA GLY A 258 -3.20 1.75 -15.82
C GLY A 258 -1.91 2.54 -15.60
N GLN A 259 -1.97 3.74 -15.03
CA GLN A 259 -0.79 4.59 -14.82
C GLN A 259 0.01 4.16 -13.60
N ARG A 260 1.30 3.97 -13.76
CA ARG A 260 2.26 3.73 -12.67
C ARG A 260 3.01 5.01 -12.34
N ILE A 261 2.73 5.54 -11.16
CA ILE A 261 3.21 6.84 -10.71
C ILE A 261 4.13 6.66 -9.50
N VAL A 262 5.38 7.12 -9.62
CA VAL A 262 6.33 7.17 -8.51
C VAL A 262 6.05 8.39 -7.64
N VAL A 263 5.90 8.14 -6.35
CA VAL A 263 5.72 9.16 -5.32
C VAL A 263 6.97 9.24 -4.46
N THR A 264 7.70 10.35 -4.55
CA THR A 264 9.07 10.50 -4.00
C THR A 264 9.13 10.96 -2.54
N ARG A 265 7.96 11.12 -1.89
CA ARG A 265 7.84 11.69 -0.55
C ARG A 265 7.92 10.63 0.56
N ALA A 266 8.42 11.03 1.73
CA ALA A 266 8.49 10.18 2.92
C ALA A 266 7.11 9.66 3.37
N ARG A 267 7.08 8.39 3.82
CA ARG A 267 5.89 7.56 4.10
C ARG A 267 4.80 8.24 4.97
N GLN A 268 5.18 9.11 5.91
CA GLN A 268 4.24 9.79 6.80
C GLN A 268 3.58 11.06 6.22
N GLN A 269 4.04 11.57 5.07
CA GLN A 269 3.45 12.73 4.39
C GLN A 269 2.98 12.44 2.96
N ALA A 270 3.24 11.23 2.45
CA ALA A 270 2.83 10.78 1.13
C ALA A 270 1.38 10.27 1.07
N SER A 271 0.74 10.01 2.23
CA SER A 271 -0.55 9.34 2.32
C SER A 271 -1.64 10.02 1.49
N ASN A 272 -1.74 11.36 1.54
CA ASN A 272 -2.76 12.09 0.79
C ASN A 272 -2.52 12.03 -0.73
N LEU A 273 -1.29 12.26 -1.21
CA LEU A 273 -0.99 12.21 -2.64
C LEU A 273 -1.20 10.79 -3.20
N VAL A 274 -0.68 9.76 -2.52
CA VAL A 274 -0.84 8.35 -2.90
C VAL A 274 -2.32 7.99 -2.93
N GLN A 275 -3.08 8.34 -1.89
CA GLN A 275 -4.51 8.08 -1.80
C GLN A 275 -5.24 8.68 -2.99
N ARG A 276 -5.07 9.99 -3.25
CA ARG A 276 -5.79 10.70 -4.31
C ARG A 276 -5.46 10.17 -5.70
N LEU A 277 -4.20 9.82 -5.97
CA LEU A 277 -3.80 9.21 -7.23
C LEU A 277 -4.38 7.79 -7.40
N THR A 278 -4.41 7.00 -6.32
CA THR A 278 -4.99 5.64 -6.30
C THR A 278 -6.51 5.68 -6.50
N GLU A 279 -7.21 6.62 -5.86
CA GLU A 279 -8.64 6.88 -6.07
C GLU A 279 -8.95 7.26 -7.53
N ALA A 280 -8.02 7.99 -8.16
CA ALA A 280 -8.07 8.32 -9.58
C ALA A 280 -7.63 7.17 -10.51
N GLY A 281 -7.27 5.99 -9.98
CA GLY A 281 -6.99 4.77 -10.74
C GLY A 281 -5.52 4.40 -10.91
N ALA A 282 -4.58 5.19 -10.39
CA ALA A 282 -3.14 4.95 -10.56
C ALA A 282 -2.60 3.83 -9.65
N GLU A 283 -1.59 3.11 -10.13
CA GLU A 283 -0.70 2.31 -9.30
C GLU A 283 0.40 3.22 -8.73
N CYS A 284 0.32 3.52 -7.44
CA CYS A 284 1.31 4.36 -6.77
C CYS A 284 2.50 3.56 -6.24
N VAL A 285 3.69 4.03 -6.60
CA VAL A 285 4.97 3.42 -6.28
C VAL A 285 5.66 4.33 -5.30
N GLN A 286 5.63 3.96 -4.03
CA GLN A 286 6.25 4.79 -2.99
C GLN A 286 7.76 4.60 -3.05
N CYS A 287 8.48 5.69 -3.35
CA CYS A 287 9.93 5.73 -3.37
C CYS A 287 10.38 6.89 -2.47
N PRO A 288 10.25 6.77 -1.14
CA PRO A 288 10.67 7.83 -0.24
C PRO A 288 12.16 8.09 -0.44
N THR A 289 12.55 9.29 -0.86
CA THR A 289 13.95 9.61 -1.17
C THR A 289 14.82 9.78 0.09
N ILE A 290 14.18 9.87 1.25
CA ILE A 290 14.80 9.98 2.56
C ILE A 290 14.11 9.04 3.55
N LYS A 291 14.89 8.52 4.50
CA LYS A 291 14.44 7.75 5.66
C LYS A 291 14.78 8.55 6.91
N VAL A 292 13.77 8.82 7.71
CA VAL A 292 13.98 9.37 9.06
C VAL A 292 14.22 8.19 9.99
N VAL A 293 15.31 8.21 10.74
CA VAL A 293 15.74 7.16 11.66
C VAL A 293 16.14 7.76 13.01
N PRO A 294 16.17 6.99 14.11
CA PRO A 294 16.82 7.48 15.33
C PRO A 294 18.31 7.76 15.08
N PRO A 295 18.94 8.64 15.86
CA PRO A 295 20.37 8.87 15.75
C PRO A 295 21.17 7.61 16.05
N ALA A 296 22.38 7.55 15.49
CA ALA A 296 23.30 6.44 15.76
C ALA A 296 23.68 6.38 17.25
N ASP A 297 23.83 7.56 17.89
CA ASP A 297 23.99 7.69 19.33
C ASP A 297 22.74 8.36 19.94
N GLY A 298 21.98 7.57 20.72
CA GLY A 298 20.82 8.04 21.46
C GLY A 298 21.14 8.63 22.84
N ALA A 299 22.39 8.51 23.32
CA ALA A 299 22.76 8.92 24.68
C ALA A 299 22.51 10.42 24.98
N PRO A 300 22.70 11.37 24.04
CA PRO A 300 22.36 12.77 24.27
C PRO A 300 20.86 12.96 24.56
N LEU A 301 20.00 12.28 23.80
CA LEU A 301 18.55 12.34 24.00
C LEU A 301 18.13 11.64 25.30
N ASP A 302 18.77 10.53 25.63
CA ASP A 302 18.53 9.82 26.89
C ASP A 302 18.84 10.69 28.12
N ARG A 303 19.95 11.42 28.09
CA ARG A 303 20.34 12.35 29.16
C ARG A 303 19.34 13.50 29.27
N ALA A 304 19.00 14.12 28.14
CA ALA A 304 18.01 15.20 28.14
C ALA A 304 16.62 14.74 28.64
N ILE A 305 16.24 13.48 28.37
CA ILE A 305 15.01 12.87 28.90
C ILE A 305 15.12 12.59 30.41
N ALA A 306 16.28 12.15 30.90
CA ALA A 306 16.51 11.93 32.32
C ALA A 306 16.50 13.24 33.12
N ASP A 307 16.98 14.32 32.52
CA ASP A 307 17.11 15.66 33.12
C ASP A 307 15.92 16.59 32.76
N LEU A 308 14.74 16.05 32.44
CA LEU A 308 13.56 16.86 32.02
C LEU A 308 13.13 17.88 33.08
N ASP A 309 13.39 17.61 34.35
CA ASP A 309 13.11 18.49 35.49
C ASP A 309 13.97 19.77 35.50
N GLN A 310 15.10 19.78 34.78
CA GLN A 310 15.98 20.94 34.67
C GLN A 310 15.58 21.91 33.57
N TYR A 311 14.65 21.53 32.68
CA TYR A 311 14.20 22.38 31.60
C TYR A 311 12.96 23.16 32.01
N ASP A 312 12.80 24.35 31.44
CA ASP A 312 11.58 25.15 31.54
C ASP A 312 10.73 25.00 30.28
N TRP A 313 11.38 24.75 29.14
CA TRP A 313 10.74 24.65 27.82
C TRP A 313 11.22 23.45 27.03
N VAL A 314 10.31 22.89 26.22
CA VAL A 314 10.64 22.03 25.09
C VAL A 314 10.12 22.64 23.80
N VAL A 315 11.00 22.75 22.80
CA VAL A 315 10.69 23.39 21.52
C VAL A 315 10.77 22.37 20.39
N PHE A 316 9.69 22.23 19.63
CA PHE A 316 9.61 21.31 18.49
C PHE A 316 9.51 22.07 17.17
N THR A 317 10.51 21.82 16.31
CA THR A 317 10.59 22.45 14.97
C THR A 317 9.98 21.59 13.87
N SER A 318 9.68 20.32 14.13
CA SER A 318 9.10 19.41 13.14
C SER A 318 8.24 18.32 13.80
N VAL A 319 7.30 17.79 13.02
CA VAL A 319 6.50 16.61 13.38
C VAL A 319 7.40 15.42 13.75
N ASN A 320 8.52 15.24 13.03
CA ASN A 320 9.49 14.17 13.34
C ASN A 320 10.17 14.40 14.69
N GLY A 321 10.49 15.65 15.05
CA GLY A 321 11.07 15.98 16.35
C GLY A 321 10.18 15.52 17.51
N VAL A 322 8.86 15.80 17.40
CA VAL A 322 7.86 15.30 18.34
C VAL A 322 7.84 13.77 18.34
N ALA A 323 7.64 13.14 17.18
CA ALA A 323 7.49 11.69 17.09
C ALA A 323 8.67 10.92 17.70
N TYR A 324 9.90 11.32 17.39
CA TYR A 324 11.11 10.64 17.86
C TYR A 324 11.41 10.92 19.33
N PHE A 325 11.13 12.13 19.81
CA PHE A 325 11.23 12.46 21.23
C PHE A 325 10.27 11.61 22.07
N PHE A 326 8.99 11.57 21.73
CA PHE A 326 8.00 10.79 22.48
C PHE A 326 8.25 9.28 22.37
N ARG A 327 8.67 8.79 21.20
CA ARG A 327 9.07 7.39 21.07
C ARG A 327 10.17 7.04 22.06
N ARG A 328 11.22 7.88 22.14
CA ARG A 328 12.33 7.64 23.07
C ARG A 328 11.92 7.80 24.53
N LEU A 329 11.05 8.78 24.84
CA LEU A 329 10.48 8.98 26.18
C LEU A 329 9.79 7.70 26.69
N PHE A 330 8.94 7.09 25.85
CA PHE A 330 8.23 5.85 26.18
C PHE A 330 9.17 4.64 26.24
N GLU A 331 10.16 4.55 25.36
CA GLU A 331 11.22 3.52 25.44
C GLU A 331 12.00 3.58 26.76
N LYS A 332 12.09 4.77 27.38
CA LYS A 332 12.70 4.96 28.71
C LYS A 332 11.76 4.71 29.89
N GLY A 333 10.53 4.26 29.63
CA GLY A 333 9.54 3.96 30.66
C GLY A 333 8.90 5.19 31.30
N LEU A 334 9.13 6.39 30.74
CA LEU A 334 8.42 7.59 31.14
C LEU A 334 7.13 7.74 30.33
N ASP A 335 6.23 8.60 30.78
CA ASP A 335 5.04 8.98 30.03
C ASP A 335 4.89 10.50 29.94
N VAL A 336 3.82 10.95 29.29
CA VAL A 336 3.58 12.37 28.99
C VAL A 336 3.50 13.27 30.24
N ARG A 337 3.24 12.70 31.43
CA ARG A 337 3.22 13.45 32.70
C ARG A 337 4.60 13.97 33.08
N ALA A 338 5.68 13.35 32.60
CA ALA A 338 7.05 13.83 32.81
C ALA A 338 7.32 15.20 32.17
N LEU A 339 6.43 15.67 31.30
CA LEU A 339 6.51 16.98 30.65
C LEU A 339 5.54 18.00 31.27
N GLY A 340 4.79 17.63 32.31
CA GLY A 340 3.66 18.42 32.82
C GLY A 340 4.05 19.77 33.41
N HIS A 341 5.31 19.95 33.83
CA HIS A 341 5.86 21.21 34.31
C HIS A 341 6.44 22.09 33.18
N LEU A 342 6.69 21.51 32.00
CA LEU A 342 7.32 22.21 30.88
C LEU A 342 6.33 23.06 30.10
N LYS A 343 6.83 24.20 29.63
CA LYS A 343 6.21 24.96 28.55
C LYS A 343 6.63 24.41 27.20
N THR A 344 5.78 24.63 26.20
CA THR A 344 5.93 24.01 24.88
C THR A 344 5.84 25.04 23.77
N ALA A 345 6.71 24.92 22.76
CA ALA A 345 6.60 25.71 21.55
C ALA A 345 6.70 24.83 20.31
N CYS A 346 5.79 25.04 19.36
CA CYS A 346 5.75 24.34 18.08
C CYS A 346 5.86 25.35 16.96
N ILE A 347 6.83 25.16 16.06
CA ILE A 347 7.09 26.13 14.98
C ILE A 347 6.02 26.09 13.87
N GLY A 348 5.10 25.12 13.88
CA GLY A 348 4.01 25.08 12.92
C GLY A 348 2.78 24.30 13.38
N PRO A 349 1.62 24.53 12.73
CA PRO A 349 0.35 23.97 13.15
C PRO A 349 0.31 22.44 13.02
N ALA A 350 0.99 21.87 12.02
CA ALA A 350 1.12 20.41 11.90
C ALA A 350 1.93 19.80 13.06
N THR A 351 3.00 20.47 13.50
CA THR A 351 3.80 20.04 14.66
C THR A 351 2.98 20.15 15.95
N ALA A 352 2.24 21.25 16.13
CA ALA A 352 1.34 21.44 17.26
C ALA A 352 0.20 20.40 17.31
N ALA A 353 -0.41 20.10 16.15
CA ALA A 353 -1.44 19.05 16.06
C ALA A 353 -0.88 17.67 16.42
N HIS A 354 0.37 17.37 16.03
CA HIS A 354 1.00 16.10 16.41
C HIS A 354 1.35 16.06 17.90
N LEU A 355 1.86 17.15 18.49
CA LEU A 355 2.05 17.26 19.94
C LEU A 355 0.72 17.03 20.68
N ARG A 356 -0.38 17.59 20.17
CA ARG A 356 -1.73 17.42 20.72
C ARG A 356 -2.22 15.98 20.68
N SER A 357 -1.76 15.17 19.72
CA SER A 357 -2.08 13.74 19.69
C SER A 357 -1.51 12.95 20.87
N PHE A 358 -0.51 13.50 21.57
CA PHE A 358 0.03 12.98 22.83
C PHE A 358 -0.60 13.65 24.08
N GLY A 359 -1.60 14.51 23.90
CA GLY A 359 -2.31 15.18 24.99
C GLY A 359 -1.76 16.55 25.41
N LEU A 360 -0.69 17.05 24.79
CA LEU A 360 -0.07 18.33 25.14
C LEU A 360 -0.46 19.46 24.17
N GLY A 361 -0.80 20.63 24.72
CA GLY A 361 -0.95 21.85 23.91
C GLY A 361 0.42 22.42 23.52
N SER A 362 0.43 23.42 22.64
CA SER A 362 1.60 24.26 22.42
C SER A 362 1.31 25.64 22.99
N ASP A 363 2.14 26.13 23.92
CA ASP A 363 1.99 27.49 24.48
C ASP A 363 2.33 28.57 23.45
N ILE A 364 3.30 28.30 22.57
CA ILE A 364 3.69 29.19 21.48
C ILE A 364 3.53 28.50 20.12
N ILE A 365 2.87 29.18 19.18
CA ILE A 365 2.83 28.82 17.77
C ILE A 365 3.04 30.10 16.94
N PRO A 366 4.15 30.25 16.20
CA PRO A 366 4.40 31.41 15.36
C PRO A 366 3.37 31.56 14.23
N THR A 367 3.12 32.80 13.81
CA THR A 367 2.22 33.12 12.67
C THR A 367 2.81 32.72 11.32
N SER A 368 4.14 32.62 11.21
CA SER A 368 4.85 32.17 10.01
C SER A 368 6.08 31.29 10.34
N TYR A 369 6.53 30.50 9.37
CA TYR A 369 7.64 29.55 9.52
C TYR A 369 9.04 30.16 9.30
N ARG A 370 9.13 31.49 9.19
CA ARG A 370 10.41 32.19 9.01
C ARG A 370 11.07 32.41 10.36
N ALA A 371 12.39 32.46 10.38
CA ALA A 371 13.17 32.58 11.62
C ALA A 371 12.73 33.82 12.43
N GLU A 372 12.47 34.92 11.74
CA GLU A 372 12.04 36.20 12.30
C GLU A 372 10.71 36.06 13.06
N SER A 373 9.72 35.36 12.48
CA SER A 373 8.43 35.14 13.15
C SER A 373 8.53 34.20 14.35
N VAL A 374 9.49 33.27 14.35
CA VAL A 374 9.74 32.44 15.53
C VAL A 374 10.30 33.31 16.67
N VAL A 375 11.27 34.18 16.36
CA VAL A 375 11.85 35.10 17.35
C VAL A 375 10.79 36.06 17.90
N GLU A 376 9.95 36.65 17.05
CA GLU A 376 8.82 37.49 17.47
C GLU A 376 7.87 36.76 18.42
N ALA A 377 7.58 35.48 18.16
CA ALA A 377 6.69 34.69 19.01
C ALA A 377 7.27 34.46 20.40
N PHE A 378 8.60 34.37 20.52
CA PHE A 378 9.29 34.33 21.81
C PHE A 378 9.53 35.72 22.41
N ALA A 379 9.50 36.82 21.64
CA ALA A 379 9.81 38.16 22.13
C ALA A 379 8.82 38.65 23.21
N ALA A 380 7.57 38.18 23.16
CA ALA A 380 6.55 38.45 24.19
C ALA A 380 6.70 37.57 25.44
N THR A 381 7.64 36.62 25.45
CA THR A 381 7.86 35.65 26.52
C THR A 381 9.23 35.87 27.17
N PRO A 382 9.33 36.09 28.49
CA PRO A 382 10.62 36.20 29.16
C PRO A 382 11.33 34.84 29.13
N VAL A 383 12.33 34.69 28.24
CA VAL A 383 13.15 33.46 28.13
C VAL A 383 14.54 33.59 28.73
N ALA A 384 14.91 34.80 29.17
CA ALA A 384 16.21 35.05 29.78
C ALA A 384 16.38 34.24 31.08
N GLY A 385 17.48 33.49 31.17
CA GLY A 385 17.79 32.62 32.30
C GLY A 385 17.09 31.25 32.28
N LEU A 386 16.16 31.01 31.33
CA LEU A 386 15.48 29.72 31.21
C LEU A 386 16.31 28.70 30.45
N LYS A 387 16.11 27.42 30.76
CA LYS A 387 16.73 26.29 30.06
C LYS A 387 15.74 25.67 29.06
N ILE A 388 16.14 25.61 27.80
CA ILE A 388 15.30 25.18 26.69
C ILE A 388 15.87 23.91 26.07
N LEU A 389 15.08 22.85 26.05
CA LEU A 389 15.38 21.63 25.30
C LEU A 389 14.89 21.79 23.85
N LEU A 390 15.77 21.53 22.88
CA LEU A 390 15.46 21.59 21.45
C LEU A 390 15.75 20.23 20.76
N PRO A 391 14.80 19.28 20.78
CA PRO A 391 14.92 18.03 20.04
C PRO A 391 14.78 18.27 18.54
N ARG A 392 15.81 17.97 17.75
CA ARG A 392 15.87 18.33 16.32
C ARG A 392 16.60 17.31 15.44
N ALA A 393 16.59 17.54 14.13
CA ALA A 393 17.39 16.75 13.19
C ALA A 393 18.89 17.01 13.39
N LYS A 394 19.74 16.00 13.15
CA LYS A 394 21.21 16.13 13.18
C LYS A 394 21.73 17.25 12.26
N GLU A 395 21.15 17.37 11.07
CA GLU A 395 21.47 18.42 10.11
C GLU A 395 20.33 19.45 10.07
N ALA A 396 20.42 20.48 10.91
CA ALA A 396 19.37 21.49 11.01
C ALA A 396 19.94 22.90 11.15
N ARG A 397 19.22 23.90 10.62
CA ARG A 397 19.69 25.30 10.57
C ARG A 397 19.88 25.87 11.97
N SER A 398 21.01 26.49 12.26
CA SER A 398 21.37 27.01 13.60
C SER A 398 20.63 28.30 14.02
N VAL A 399 19.75 28.86 13.18
CA VAL A 399 19.16 30.19 13.42
C VAL A 399 18.37 30.26 14.74
N LEU A 400 17.45 29.32 14.98
CA LEU A 400 16.61 29.35 16.19
C LEU A 400 17.41 29.23 17.51
N PRO A 401 18.33 28.25 17.68
CA PRO A 401 19.16 28.17 18.89
C PRO A 401 19.98 29.44 19.13
N VAL A 402 20.54 30.03 18.07
CA VAL A 402 21.33 31.26 18.15
C VAL A 402 20.48 32.42 18.66
N GLU A 403 19.27 32.60 18.14
CA GLU A 403 18.39 33.69 18.57
C GLU A 403 17.84 33.51 19.98
N LEU A 404 17.44 32.29 20.37
CA LEU A 404 17.03 32.01 21.76
C LEU A 404 18.18 32.26 22.76
N THR A 405 19.41 31.91 22.37
CA THR A 405 20.60 32.21 23.17
C THR A 405 20.85 33.72 23.27
N ARG A 406 20.66 34.47 22.17
CA ARG A 406 20.74 35.96 22.19
C ARG A 406 19.69 36.59 23.09
N MET A 407 18.53 35.96 23.24
CA MET A 407 17.48 36.37 24.17
C MET A 407 17.77 35.99 25.63
N GLY A 408 18.93 35.36 25.91
CA GLY A 408 19.40 35.03 27.25
C GLY A 408 19.02 33.64 27.75
N ALA A 409 18.45 32.78 26.91
CA ALA A 409 18.14 31.39 27.27
C ALA A 409 19.39 30.49 27.15
N THR A 410 19.42 29.42 27.94
CA THR A 410 20.37 28.30 27.73
C THR A 410 19.69 27.25 26.86
N VAL A 411 20.21 27.00 25.66
CA VAL A 411 19.57 26.09 24.69
C VAL A 411 20.38 24.79 24.57
N ASP A 412 19.76 23.68 24.95
CA ASP A 412 20.32 22.35 24.73
C ASP A 412 19.79 21.77 23.42
N GLU A 413 20.63 21.78 22.40
CA GLU A 413 20.35 21.17 21.10
C GLU A 413 20.61 19.67 21.15
N VAL A 414 19.55 18.88 20.98
CA VAL A 414 19.63 17.43 21.08
C VAL A 414 19.16 16.80 19.78
N THR A 415 19.99 15.91 19.23
CA THR A 415 19.61 15.16 18.03
C THR A 415 18.55 14.13 18.41
N ALA A 416 17.32 14.33 17.92
CA ALA A 416 16.22 13.40 18.11
C ALA A 416 16.11 12.39 16.96
N TYR A 417 16.54 12.78 15.76
CA TYR A 417 16.49 11.93 14.58
C TYR A 417 17.56 12.32 13.55
N GLU A 418 17.87 11.37 12.67
CA GLU A 418 18.71 11.55 11.51
C GLU A 418 17.88 11.34 10.23
N THR A 419 18.25 12.05 9.17
CA THR A 419 17.67 11.85 7.85
C THR A 419 18.73 11.19 6.99
N LEU A 420 18.53 9.91 6.69
CA LEU A 420 19.40 9.15 5.79
C LEU A 420 18.77 9.10 4.40
N GLN A 421 19.59 8.89 3.37
CA GLN A 421 19.06 8.53 2.06
C GLN A 421 18.43 7.13 2.16
N ALA A 422 17.20 6.97 1.65
CA ALA A 422 16.60 5.65 1.62
C ALA A 422 17.27 4.83 0.51
N GLN A 423 17.86 3.69 0.87
CA GLN A 423 18.36 2.70 -0.10
C GLN A 423 17.39 1.52 -0.28
N SER A 424 16.48 1.30 0.68
CA SER A 424 15.42 0.32 0.56
C SER A 424 14.51 0.73 -0.60
N ASP A 425 14.40 -0.14 -1.61
CA ASP A 425 13.58 -0.04 -2.82
C ASP A 425 14.22 0.62 -4.06
N THR A 426 15.48 1.07 -3.99
CA THR A 426 16.19 1.61 -5.17
C THR A 426 16.31 0.58 -6.30
N ASP A 427 16.73 -0.66 -5.99
CA ASP A 427 16.89 -1.71 -7.00
C ASP A 427 15.56 -2.10 -7.66
N ALA A 428 14.48 -2.13 -6.87
CA ALA A 428 13.14 -2.44 -7.37
C ALA A 428 12.62 -1.33 -8.30
N LEU A 429 12.87 -0.07 -7.95
CA LEU A 429 12.57 1.07 -8.80
C LEU A 429 13.37 1.02 -10.10
N ILE A 430 14.69 0.83 -10.03
CA ILE A 430 15.57 0.77 -11.23
C ILE A 430 15.09 -0.33 -12.17
N LYS A 431 14.79 -1.53 -11.66
CA LYS A 431 14.22 -2.62 -12.48
C LYS A 431 12.91 -2.24 -13.18
N ARG A 432 12.07 -1.43 -12.53
CA ARG A 432 10.78 -0.99 -13.11
C ARG A 432 10.96 0.13 -14.14
N LEU A 433 11.91 1.04 -13.91
CA LEU A 433 12.33 2.03 -14.90
C LEU A 433 12.94 1.34 -16.14
N ASP A 434 13.84 0.38 -15.94
CA ASP A 434 14.44 -0.42 -17.01
C ASP A 434 13.43 -1.20 -17.83
N ALA A 435 12.40 -1.75 -17.17
CA ALA A 435 11.32 -2.44 -17.84
C ALA A 435 10.35 -1.48 -18.58
N GLY A 436 10.57 -0.16 -18.53
CA GLY A 436 9.69 0.84 -19.14
C GLY A 436 8.29 0.86 -18.52
N THR A 437 8.17 0.43 -17.26
CA THR A 437 6.87 0.25 -16.61
C THR A 437 6.41 1.47 -15.82
N ILE A 438 7.24 2.49 -15.63
CA ILE A 438 6.86 3.71 -14.91
C ILE A 438 6.42 4.77 -15.92
N ASP A 439 5.22 5.29 -15.75
CA ASP A 439 4.69 6.36 -16.61
C ASP A 439 5.12 7.75 -16.13
N MET A 440 5.23 7.93 -14.80
CA MET A 440 5.41 9.24 -14.21
C MET A 440 6.18 9.21 -12.90
N VAL A 441 6.97 10.26 -12.64
CA VAL A 441 7.55 10.56 -11.32
C VAL A 441 7.02 11.91 -10.81
N THR A 442 6.60 11.95 -9.55
CA THR A 442 6.14 13.17 -8.89
C THR A 442 7.20 13.73 -7.95
N PHE A 443 7.42 15.05 -7.98
CA PHE A 443 8.32 15.76 -7.09
C PHE A 443 7.60 16.86 -6.31
N THR A 444 7.71 16.82 -4.99
CA THR A 444 7.06 17.78 -4.08
C THR A 444 8.03 18.81 -3.48
N SER A 445 9.32 18.73 -3.81
CA SER A 445 10.33 19.72 -3.46
C SER A 445 11.61 19.51 -4.28
N SER A 446 12.43 20.55 -4.44
CA SER A 446 13.77 20.43 -5.06
C SER A 446 14.63 19.34 -4.42
N SER A 447 14.56 19.17 -3.09
CA SER A 447 15.30 18.11 -2.40
C SER A 447 14.88 16.70 -2.81
N THR A 448 13.58 16.47 -3.10
CA THR A 448 13.12 15.17 -3.63
C THR A 448 13.70 14.89 -5.01
N VAL A 449 13.86 15.91 -5.86
CA VAL A 449 14.48 15.77 -7.18
C VAL A 449 15.94 15.36 -7.05
N THR A 450 16.72 16.11 -6.26
CA THR A 450 18.15 15.86 -6.09
C THR A 450 18.41 14.49 -5.48
N ASN A 451 17.65 14.11 -4.46
CA ASN A 451 17.82 12.82 -3.80
C ASN A 451 17.41 11.66 -4.71
N PHE A 452 16.31 11.80 -5.47
CA PHE A 452 15.90 10.80 -6.46
C PHE A 452 16.97 10.61 -7.53
N HIS A 453 17.54 11.70 -8.08
CA HIS A 453 18.63 11.62 -9.05
C HIS A 453 19.84 10.86 -8.51
N ARG A 454 20.23 11.12 -7.25
CA ARG A 454 21.32 10.39 -6.58
C ARG A 454 21.01 8.92 -6.29
N MET A 455 19.74 8.50 -6.29
CA MET A 455 19.37 7.09 -6.15
C MET A 455 19.58 6.33 -7.46
N LEU A 456 19.57 7.00 -8.60
CA LEU A 456 19.81 6.37 -9.89
C LEU A 456 21.32 6.23 -10.16
N PRO A 457 21.74 5.18 -10.91
CA PRO A 457 23.12 5.07 -11.36
C PRO A 457 23.50 6.30 -12.22
N PRO A 458 24.60 7.02 -11.89
CA PRO A 458 24.95 8.29 -12.54
C PRO A 458 25.08 8.20 -14.07
N ASP A 459 25.56 7.06 -14.57
CA ASP A 459 25.77 6.76 -15.99
C ASP A 459 24.46 6.43 -16.73
N ARG A 460 23.38 6.11 -16.02
CA ARG A 460 22.11 5.64 -16.59
C ARG A 460 20.89 6.48 -16.22
N ALA A 461 21.02 7.49 -15.36
CA ALA A 461 19.90 8.28 -14.85
C ALA A 461 19.01 8.87 -15.96
N HIS A 462 19.62 9.46 -17.00
CA HIS A 462 18.86 10.01 -18.14
C HIS A 462 18.21 8.93 -19.01
N GLN A 463 18.89 7.78 -19.20
CA GLN A 463 18.34 6.65 -19.94
C GLN A 463 17.12 6.05 -19.22
N LEU A 464 17.20 5.88 -17.90
CA LEU A 464 16.13 5.33 -17.07
C LEU A 464 14.89 6.25 -17.02
N MET A 465 15.10 7.55 -17.12
CA MET A 465 14.02 8.55 -17.12
C MET A 465 13.52 8.88 -18.53
N ALA A 466 14.09 8.29 -19.58
CA ALA A 466 13.65 8.51 -20.96
C ALA A 466 12.21 7.99 -21.14
N GLY A 467 11.31 8.86 -21.61
CA GLY A 467 9.88 8.52 -21.78
C GLY A 467 9.06 8.57 -20.48
N VAL A 468 9.68 8.85 -19.33
CA VAL A 468 8.98 9.00 -18.05
C VAL A 468 8.55 10.46 -17.86
N SER A 469 7.26 10.70 -17.65
CA SER A 469 6.73 12.04 -17.39
C SER A 469 7.17 12.54 -16.03
N VAL A 470 7.50 13.83 -15.91
CA VAL A 470 7.85 14.44 -14.61
C VAL A 470 6.80 15.47 -14.21
N ALA A 471 6.17 15.24 -13.06
CA ALA A 471 5.20 16.13 -12.46
C ALA A 471 5.76 16.83 -11.22
N SER A 472 5.73 18.16 -11.22
CA SER A 472 6.34 19.01 -10.19
C SER A 472 5.30 19.86 -9.47
N ILE A 473 5.45 20.02 -8.16
CA ILE A 473 4.57 20.86 -7.34
C ILE A 473 4.72 22.36 -7.61
N GLY A 474 5.77 22.82 -8.30
CA GLY A 474 5.94 24.24 -8.60
C GLY A 474 7.30 24.61 -9.22
N PRO A 475 7.49 25.89 -9.57
CA PRO A 475 8.55 26.34 -10.49
C PRO A 475 9.97 26.10 -9.98
N ILE A 476 10.21 26.25 -8.67
CA ILE A 476 11.53 25.98 -8.07
C ILE A 476 11.90 24.50 -8.20
N THR A 477 10.94 23.61 -7.93
CA THR A 477 11.13 22.16 -8.05
C THR A 477 11.34 21.77 -9.51
N SER A 478 10.59 22.39 -10.42
CA SER A 478 10.73 22.16 -11.86
C SER A 478 12.09 22.63 -12.37
N GLN A 479 12.59 23.78 -11.91
CA GLN A 479 13.91 24.27 -12.29
C GLN A 479 14.99 23.28 -11.85
N THR A 480 14.94 22.80 -10.61
CA THR A 480 15.88 21.77 -10.12
C THR A 480 15.84 20.49 -10.97
N ALA A 481 14.67 20.06 -11.42
CA ALA A 481 14.54 18.91 -12.31
C ALA A 481 15.16 19.17 -13.69
N ARG A 482 14.95 20.36 -14.27
CA ARG A 482 15.56 20.77 -15.54
C ARG A 482 17.08 20.88 -15.44
N ASP A 483 17.59 21.45 -14.34
CA ASP A 483 19.05 21.58 -14.09
C ASP A 483 19.74 20.21 -14.00
N LEU A 484 19.02 19.18 -13.54
CA LEU A 484 19.46 17.79 -13.49
C LEU A 484 19.12 17.00 -14.77
N GLY A 485 18.71 17.69 -15.84
CA GLY A 485 18.47 17.13 -17.17
C GLY A 485 17.20 16.27 -17.29
N TYR A 486 16.19 16.51 -16.46
CA TYR A 486 14.87 15.91 -16.59
C TYR A 486 13.89 16.83 -17.33
N THR A 487 13.02 16.24 -18.15
CA THR A 487 11.96 16.95 -18.85
C THR A 487 10.71 17.03 -17.98
N VAL A 488 10.44 18.21 -17.41
CA VAL A 488 9.21 18.48 -16.64
C VAL A 488 8.04 18.63 -17.61
N THR A 489 7.12 17.67 -17.58
CA THR A 489 5.93 17.64 -18.46
C THR A 489 4.70 18.25 -17.79
N ILE A 490 4.66 18.26 -16.45
CA ILE A 490 3.52 18.74 -15.67
C ILE A 490 4.05 19.61 -14.53
N GLU A 491 3.56 20.84 -14.42
CA GLU A 491 3.86 21.76 -13.33
C GLU A 491 2.54 22.24 -12.72
N ALA A 492 2.42 22.15 -11.40
CA ALA A 492 1.22 22.60 -10.70
C ALA A 492 1.15 24.13 -10.64
N GLU A 493 0.00 24.71 -11.02
CA GLU A 493 -0.26 26.16 -10.87
C GLU A 493 -0.39 26.56 -9.39
N ASN A 494 -1.06 25.73 -8.61
CA ASN A 494 -1.18 25.87 -7.16
C ASN A 494 -0.14 24.96 -6.50
N PHE A 495 0.77 25.53 -5.71
CA PHE A 495 1.92 24.79 -5.16
C PHE A 495 1.57 23.93 -3.94
N THR A 496 0.50 23.15 -4.07
CA THR A 496 -0.03 22.26 -3.05
C THR A 496 -0.15 20.85 -3.63
N ILE A 497 -0.33 19.84 -2.76
CA ILE A 497 -0.64 18.47 -3.21
C ILE A 497 -1.87 18.48 -4.10
N ASP A 498 -2.88 19.28 -3.74
CA ASP A 498 -4.12 19.36 -4.49
C ASP A 498 -3.94 19.97 -5.88
N GLY A 499 -3.09 20.99 -6.00
CA GLY A 499 -2.73 21.57 -7.28
C GLY A 499 -1.96 20.57 -8.16
N LEU A 500 -1.04 19.81 -7.58
CA LEU A 500 -0.29 18.77 -8.30
C LEU A 500 -1.21 17.67 -8.83
N VAL A 501 -2.13 17.14 -8.00
CA VAL A 501 -3.11 16.14 -8.45
C VAL A 501 -3.98 16.70 -9.57
N LYS A 502 -4.48 17.93 -9.44
CA LYS A 502 -5.28 18.58 -10.51
C LYS A 502 -4.50 18.70 -11.81
N ALA A 503 -3.23 19.11 -11.76
CA ALA A 503 -2.37 19.23 -12.95
C ALA A 503 -2.14 17.87 -13.62
N ILE A 504 -1.92 16.81 -12.83
CA ILE A 504 -1.78 15.43 -13.33
C ILE A 504 -3.06 14.96 -14.03
N LEU A 505 -4.22 15.22 -13.43
CA LEU A 505 -5.52 14.84 -14.01
C LEU A 505 -5.81 15.62 -15.29
N HIS A 506 -5.51 16.92 -15.33
CA HIS A 506 -5.75 17.76 -16.51
C HIS A 506 -4.85 17.39 -17.69
N ALA A 507 -3.63 16.93 -17.46
CA ALA A 507 -2.73 16.47 -18.53
C ALA A 507 -3.17 15.15 -19.19
N ARG A 508 -4.20 14.47 -18.64
CA ARG A 508 -4.69 13.16 -19.09
C ARG A 508 -6.14 13.16 -19.60
N GLY A 509 -6.95 14.12 -19.18
CA GLY A 509 -8.28 14.37 -19.74
C GLY A 509 -8.17 15.14 -21.04
#